data_AF-A0A1I1N9X9-F1
#
_entry.id   AF-A0A1I1N9X9-F1
#
_cell.length_a   1.000
_cell.length_b   1.000
_cell.length_c   1.000
_cell.angle_alpha   90.00
_cell.angle_beta   90.00
_cell.angle_gamma   90.00
#
_symmetry.space_group_name_H-M   'P 1'
#
loop_
_entity.id
_entity.type
_entity.pdbx_description
1 polymer ?
#
loop_
_entity_poly.entity_id
_entity_poly.type
_entity_poly.pdbx_seq_one_letter_code
_entity_poly.pdbx_strand_id
1 'polypeptide(L)'
;MEIISFYKNDRQQHWLEEIGKSDWKAGQYLHEILSKGTFYDLTGENSELLLLTDGDHLVSFCTYAERDEVASNEYSPWIGFVYTYPKYRGHRYMGLLFEKIEHLAKEQNIPDIYISTDHIGLYEKYGFEYIKDMETIYGDISRVYLKHIR
;
A
#
# COMPACT_ATOMS: atom_id res chain seq x y z
N MET A 1 -14.63 11.87 3.29
CA MET A 1 -13.42 11.04 3.25
C MET A 1 -13.48 10.03 4.38
N GLU A 2 -13.45 8.75 4.04
CA GLU A 2 -13.47 7.63 4.99
C GLU A 2 -12.38 6.63 4.60
N ILE A 3 -11.75 5.99 5.59
CA ILE A 3 -10.82 4.88 5.33
C ILE A 3 -11.51 3.58 5.68
N ILE A 4 -11.59 2.68 4.71
CA ILE A 4 -12.18 1.34 4.86
C ILE A 4 -11.16 0.26 4.52
N SER A 5 -11.36 -0.94 5.05
CA SER A 5 -10.61 -2.13 4.64
C SER A 5 -11.42 -2.89 3.60
N PHE A 6 -10.83 -3.20 2.45
CA PHE A 6 -11.50 -3.86 1.33
C PHE A 6 -12.20 -5.16 1.78
N TYR A 7 -11.47 -6.04 2.49
CA TYR A 7 -12.00 -7.33 2.92
C TYR A 7 -12.99 -7.26 4.08
N LYS A 8 -13.03 -6.15 4.83
CA LYS A 8 -13.95 -5.93 5.95
C LYS A 8 -15.18 -5.09 5.56
N ASN A 9 -15.33 -4.73 4.28
CA ASN A 9 -16.42 -3.93 3.77
C ASN A 9 -17.39 -4.78 2.95
N ASP A 10 -18.71 -4.56 3.10
CA ASP A 10 -19.74 -5.36 2.43
C ASP A 10 -19.86 -5.10 0.93
N ARG A 11 -19.27 -3.99 0.42
CA ARG A 11 -19.34 -3.59 -1.00
C ARG A 11 -18.08 -3.96 -1.79
N GLN A 12 -17.49 -5.12 -1.54
CA GLN A 12 -16.24 -5.55 -2.19
C GLN A 12 -16.29 -5.48 -3.71
N GLN A 13 -17.39 -5.91 -4.34
CA GLN A 13 -17.57 -5.87 -5.79
C GLN A 13 -17.49 -4.44 -6.35
N HIS A 14 -18.14 -3.48 -5.69
CA HIS A 14 -18.08 -2.07 -6.07
C HIS A 14 -16.65 -1.53 -5.98
N TRP A 15 -15.94 -1.83 -4.88
CA TRP A 15 -14.57 -1.37 -4.71
C TRP A 15 -13.60 -2.05 -5.65
N LEU A 16 -13.83 -3.30 -6.02
CA LEU A 16 -13.06 -4.01 -7.03
C LEU A 16 -13.19 -3.29 -8.39
N GLU A 17 -14.42 -2.95 -8.80
CA GLU A 17 -14.67 -2.17 -10.02
C GLU A 17 -14.03 -0.77 -9.97
N GLU A 18 -14.05 -0.10 -8.81
CA GLU A 18 -13.35 1.17 -8.63
C GLU A 18 -11.83 1.01 -8.75
N ILE A 19 -11.22 -0.03 -8.17
CA ILE A 19 -9.77 -0.31 -8.31
C ILE A 19 -9.41 -0.60 -9.77
N GLY A 20 -10.28 -1.31 -10.49
CA GLY A 20 -10.12 -1.61 -11.92
C GLY A 20 -10.07 -0.38 -12.83
N LYS A 21 -10.45 0.81 -12.34
CA LYS A 21 -10.35 2.09 -13.08
C LYS A 21 -8.96 2.74 -12.99
N SER A 22 -8.03 2.17 -12.21
CA SER A 22 -6.67 2.70 -12.04
C SER A 22 -5.94 2.85 -13.39
N ASP A 23 -5.31 4.00 -13.64
CA ASP A 23 -4.46 4.20 -14.83
C ASP A 23 -3.04 3.65 -14.66
N TRP A 24 -2.71 3.21 -13.45
CA TRP A 24 -1.40 2.69 -13.09
C TRP A 24 -1.32 1.17 -13.26
N LYS A 25 -0.22 0.71 -13.90
CA LYS A 25 0.04 -0.72 -14.20
C LYS A 25 -0.06 -1.61 -12.96
N ALA A 26 0.55 -1.23 -11.84
CA ALA A 26 0.46 -2.06 -10.63
C ALA A 26 -0.93 -2.00 -9.98
N GLY A 27 -1.69 -0.92 -10.18
CA GLY A 27 -3.10 -0.88 -9.78
C GLY A 27 -3.97 -1.85 -10.60
N GLN A 28 -3.68 -2.03 -11.89
CA GLN A 28 -4.31 -3.06 -12.72
C GLN A 28 -3.90 -4.47 -12.28
N TYR A 29 -2.65 -4.67 -11.89
CA TYR A 29 -2.19 -5.93 -11.30
C TYR A 29 -2.89 -6.22 -9.96
N LEU A 30 -3.06 -5.22 -9.10
CA LEU A 30 -3.84 -5.36 -7.86
C LEU A 30 -5.27 -5.83 -8.15
N HIS A 31 -5.94 -5.20 -9.13
CA HIS A 31 -7.28 -5.60 -9.55
C HIS A 31 -7.32 -7.07 -10.01
N GLU A 32 -6.32 -7.51 -10.77
CA GLU A 32 -6.20 -8.90 -11.22
C GLU A 32 -6.06 -9.89 -10.07
N ILE A 33 -5.16 -9.65 -9.11
CA ILE A 33 -4.93 -10.58 -7.99
C ILE A 33 -6.10 -10.62 -7.01
N LEU A 34 -6.81 -9.50 -6.84
CA LEU A 34 -8.08 -9.46 -6.10
C LEU A 34 -9.16 -10.28 -6.82
N SER A 35 -9.29 -10.12 -8.14
CA SER A 35 -10.27 -10.85 -8.95
C SER A 35 -10.04 -12.36 -8.96
N LYS A 36 -8.77 -12.78 -8.88
CA LYS A 36 -8.35 -14.19 -8.82
C LYS A 36 -8.40 -14.79 -7.40
N GLY A 37 -8.58 -13.95 -6.36
CA GLY A 37 -8.54 -14.39 -4.97
C GLY A 37 -7.14 -14.74 -4.46
N THR A 38 -6.08 -14.31 -5.13
CA THR A 38 -4.68 -14.64 -4.80
C THR A 38 -3.96 -13.51 -4.04
N PHE A 39 -4.70 -12.55 -3.50
CA PHE A 39 -4.14 -11.42 -2.76
C PHE A 39 -3.27 -11.89 -1.59
N TYR A 40 -3.84 -12.71 -0.70
CA TYR A 40 -3.15 -13.18 0.51
C TYR A 40 -1.98 -14.12 0.20
N ASP A 41 -2.02 -14.87 -0.90
CA ASP A 41 -0.90 -15.70 -1.34
C ASP A 41 0.35 -14.86 -1.61
N LEU A 42 0.14 -13.66 -2.18
CA LEU A 42 1.20 -12.73 -2.55
C LEU A 42 1.60 -11.81 -1.39
N THR A 43 0.65 -11.29 -0.63
CA THR A 43 0.91 -10.26 0.39
C THR A 43 1.11 -10.82 1.79
N GLY A 44 0.62 -12.04 2.08
CA GLY A 44 0.62 -12.65 3.41
C GLY A 44 -0.73 -12.53 4.12
N GLU A 45 -1.09 -13.51 4.96
CA GLU A 45 -2.46 -13.73 5.49
C GLU A 45 -2.99 -12.57 6.35
N ASN A 46 -2.11 -11.85 7.04
CA ASN A 46 -2.51 -10.72 7.89
C ASN A 46 -2.51 -9.37 7.16
N SER A 47 -2.39 -9.39 5.83
CA SER A 47 -2.33 -8.15 5.04
C SER A 47 -3.68 -7.43 4.96
N GLU A 48 -3.64 -6.11 4.89
CA GLU A 48 -4.82 -5.30 4.64
C GLU A 48 -4.68 -4.49 3.33
N LEU A 49 -5.78 -4.38 2.60
CA LEU A 49 -5.94 -3.39 1.54
C LEU A 49 -6.83 -2.26 2.07
N LEU A 50 -6.23 -1.09 2.27
CA LEU A 50 -6.89 0.10 2.77
C LEU A 50 -7.30 1.00 1.61
N LEU A 51 -8.55 1.48 1.66
CA LEU A 51 -9.15 2.34 0.66
C LEU A 51 -9.57 3.66 1.32
N LEU A 52 -9.15 4.78 0.74
CA LEU A 52 -9.69 6.09 1.06
C LEU A 52 -10.82 6.39 0.07
N THR A 53 -12.02 6.65 0.59
CA THR A 53 -13.23 6.84 -0.20
C THR A 53 -13.85 8.22 0.01
N ASP A 54 -14.53 8.71 -1.02
CA ASP A 54 -15.38 9.90 -0.99
C ASP A 54 -16.78 9.52 -1.46
N GLY A 55 -17.63 9.10 -0.53
CA GLY A 55 -18.88 8.42 -0.86
C GLY A 55 -18.59 7.15 -1.65
N ASP A 56 -19.12 7.06 -2.86
CA ASP A 56 -18.96 5.89 -3.75
C ASP A 56 -17.71 5.95 -4.63
N HIS A 57 -16.87 6.97 -4.46
CA HIS A 57 -15.66 7.14 -5.26
C HIS A 57 -14.42 6.69 -4.51
N LEU A 58 -13.58 5.91 -5.18
CA LEU A 58 -12.26 5.59 -4.66
C LEU A 58 -11.28 6.74 -4.93
N VAL A 59 -10.67 7.24 -3.85
CA VAL A 59 -9.75 8.39 -3.88
C VAL A 59 -8.31 7.92 -3.95
N SER A 60 -7.95 6.97 -3.08
CA SER A 60 -6.61 6.43 -2.93
C SER A 60 -6.69 5.03 -2.33
N PHE A 61 -5.66 4.21 -2.55
CA PHE A 61 -5.51 2.94 -1.85
C PHE A 61 -4.03 2.66 -1.55
N CYS A 62 -3.79 1.78 -0.58
CA CYS A 62 -2.50 1.14 -0.33
C CYS A 62 -2.69 -0.20 0.39
N THR A 63 -1.71 -1.09 0.27
CA THR A 63 -1.63 -2.28 1.11
C THR A 63 -0.76 -2.03 2.33
N TYR A 64 -1.09 -2.75 3.40
CA TYR A 64 -0.24 -2.99 4.56
C TYR A 64 -0.03 -4.49 4.63
N ALA A 65 1.14 -4.95 4.19
CA ALA A 65 1.39 -6.34 3.79
C ALA A 65 2.58 -6.96 4.50
N GLU A 66 2.58 -8.27 4.67
CA GLU A 66 3.72 -8.98 5.26
C GLU A 66 4.86 -9.13 4.26
N ARG A 67 4.53 -9.19 2.97
CA ARG A 67 5.42 -9.44 1.84
C ARG A 67 5.35 -8.32 0.80
N ASP A 68 6.43 -8.16 0.06
CA ASP A 68 6.58 -7.20 -1.05
C ASP A 68 7.35 -7.84 -2.22
N GLU A 69 7.44 -7.13 -3.34
CA GLU A 69 8.27 -7.55 -4.49
C GLU A 69 9.76 -7.62 -4.16
N VAL A 70 10.20 -6.90 -3.13
CA VAL A 70 11.51 -7.09 -2.51
C VAL A 70 11.42 -8.26 -1.53
N ALA A 71 11.87 -9.44 -1.96
CA ALA A 71 11.86 -10.64 -1.14
C ALA A 71 12.86 -10.50 0.03
N SER A 72 12.34 -10.20 1.22
CA SER A 72 13.12 -10.09 2.46
C SER A 72 12.42 -10.79 3.61
N ASN A 73 13.19 -11.51 4.41
CA ASN A 73 12.74 -12.03 5.71
C ASN A 73 13.11 -11.07 6.87
N GLU A 74 13.87 -10.01 6.58
CA GLU A 74 14.35 -9.04 7.59
C GLU A 74 13.39 -7.85 7.74
N TYR A 75 12.61 -7.55 6.70
CA TYR A 75 11.76 -6.37 6.64
C TYR A 75 10.32 -6.80 6.49
N SER A 76 9.50 -6.36 7.43
CA SER A 76 8.06 -6.51 7.46
C SER A 76 7.54 -5.63 8.58
N PRO A 77 6.36 -5.01 8.44
CA PRO A 77 5.46 -5.03 7.29
C PRO A 77 5.81 -3.97 6.23
N TRP A 78 5.30 -4.18 5.03
CA TRP A 78 5.48 -3.34 3.86
C TRP A 78 4.23 -2.53 3.56
N ILE A 79 4.42 -1.28 3.17
CA ILE A 79 3.41 -0.51 2.46
C ILE A 79 3.61 -0.73 0.97
N GLY A 80 2.62 -1.34 0.32
CA GLY A 80 2.63 -1.60 -1.11
C GLY A 80 1.45 -0.94 -1.81
N PHE A 81 1.40 -1.09 -3.14
CA PHE A 81 0.29 -0.63 -3.98
C PHE A 81 -0.21 0.79 -3.64
N VAL A 82 0.70 1.75 -3.46
CA VAL A 82 0.34 3.11 -3.07
C VAL A 82 -0.11 3.90 -4.30
N TYR A 83 -1.39 4.27 -4.35
CA TYR A 83 -1.91 5.02 -5.49
C TYR A 83 -3.01 6.00 -5.09
N THR A 84 -2.95 7.20 -5.67
CA THR A 84 -4.01 8.22 -5.61
C THR A 84 -4.46 8.55 -7.03
N TYR A 85 -5.77 8.47 -7.29
CA TYR A 85 -6.34 8.77 -8.61
C TYR A 85 -6.01 10.21 -9.06
N PRO A 86 -5.71 10.44 -10.36
CA PRO A 86 -5.26 11.74 -10.87
C PRO A 86 -6.10 12.93 -10.42
N LYS A 87 -7.44 12.80 -10.46
CA LYS A 87 -8.38 13.87 -10.05
C LYS A 87 -8.25 14.30 -8.59
N TYR A 88 -7.64 13.48 -7.74
CA TYR A 88 -7.47 13.74 -6.31
C TYR A 88 -6.02 14.04 -5.90
N ARG A 89 -5.06 14.02 -6.85
CA ARG A 89 -3.65 14.35 -6.56
C ARG A 89 -3.50 15.82 -6.14
N GLY A 90 -2.40 16.14 -5.46
CA GLY A 90 -2.12 17.49 -4.93
C GLY A 90 -2.66 17.75 -3.52
N HIS A 91 -3.51 16.87 -2.98
CA HIS A 91 -4.14 17.02 -1.65
C HIS A 91 -3.46 16.20 -0.54
N ARG A 92 -2.37 15.46 -0.86
CA ARG A 92 -1.66 14.56 0.07
C ARG A 92 -2.52 13.45 0.70
N TYR A 93 -3.55 13.00 0.00
CA TYR A 93 -4.48 11.98 0.52
C TYR A 93 -3.84 10.62 0.87
N MET A 94 -2.74 10.23 0.21
CA MET A 94 -1.97 9.04 0.64
C MET A 94 -1.50 9.15 2.10
N GLY A 95 -1.27 10.36 2.61
CA GLY A 95 -0.87 10.58 3.99
C GLY A 95 -1.91 10.10 5.01
N LEU A 96 -3.21 10.21 4.68
CA LEU A 96 -4.28 9.71 5.55
C LEU A 96 -4.22 8.19 5.69
N LEU A 97 -3.87 7.50 4.61
CA LEU A 97 -3.68 6.04 4.63
C LEU A 97 -2.42 5.66 5.43
N PHE A 98 -1.33 6.41 5.29
CA PHE A 98 -0.11 6.18 6.09
C PHE A 98 -0.35 6.40 7.58
N GLU A 99 -1.07 7.46 7.96
CA GLU A 99 -1.47 7.69 9.36
C GLU A 99 -2.29 6.51 9.92
N LYS A 100 -3.19 5.93 9.11
CA LYS A 100 -3.94 4.72 9.49
C LYS A 100 -3.01 3.52 9.67
N ILE A 101 -2.05 3.32 8.76
CA ILE A 101 -1.07 2.23 8.86
C ILE A 101 -0.19 2.40 10.10
N GLU A 102 0.27 3.62 10.38
CA GLU A 102 1.05 3.92 11.59
C GLU A 102 0.26 3.59 12.87
N HIS A 103 -1.05 3.88 12.89
CA HIS A 103 -1.91 3.48 14.01
C HIS A 103 -1.99 1.96 14.15
N LEU A 104 -2.22 1.23 13.05
CA LEU A 104 -2.28 -0.23 13.06
C LEU A 104 -0.95 -0.84 13.52
N ALA A 105 0.18 -0.32 13.04
CA ALA A 105 1.51 -0.76 13.44
C ALA A 105 1.76 -0.54 14.95
N LYS A 106 1.34 0.61 15.50
CA LYS A 106 1.40 0.86 16.95
C LYS A 106 0.57 -0.14 17.75
N GLU A 107 -0.66 -0.41 17.33
CA GLU A 107 -1.54 -1.40 17.97
C GLU A 107 -0.92 -2.80 17.96
N GLN A 108 -0.13 -3.11 16.92
CA GLN A 108 0.57 -4.37 16.73
C GLN A 108 1.97 -4.40 17.37
N ASN A 109 2.41 -3.33 18.04
CA ASN A 109 3.78 -3.17 18.58
C ASN A 109 4.88 -3.35 17.51
N ILE A 110 4.60 -2.96 16.28
CA ILE A 110 5.55 -2.99 15.17
C ILE A 110 6.40 -1.70 15.22
N PRO A 111 7.73 -1.81 15.33
CA PRO A 111 8.59 -0.65 15.51
C PRO A 111 8.86 0.10 14.21
N ASP A 112 8.76 -0.57 13.07
CA ASP A 112 9.17 -0.07 11.77
C ASP A 112 8.23 -0.54 10.67
N ILE A 113 7.96 0.33 9.71
CA ILE A 113 7.25 0.00 8.47
C ILE A 113 8.12 0.33 7.27
N TYR A 114 7.97 -0.43 6.19
CA TYR A 114 8.88 -0.39 5.04
C TYR A 114 8.15 -0.06 3.74
N ILE A 115 8.86 0.51 2.79
CA ILE A 115 8.36 0.67 1.41
C ILE A 115 9.51 0.48 0.43
N SER A 116 9.26 -0.31 -0.62
CA SER A 116 10.14 -0.38 -1.77
C SER A 116 9.61 0.54 -2.89
N THR A 117 10.52 1.28 -3.53
CA THR A 117 10.15 2.22 -4.58
C THR A 117 11.35 2.70 -5.39
N ASP A 118 11.08 3.06 -6.63
CA ASP A 118 11.92 3.78 -7.57
C ASP A 118 11.78 5.32 -7.44
N HIS A 119 10.91 5.82 -6.55
CA HIS A 119 10.78 7.26 -6.26
C HIS A 119 11.85 7.79 -5.29
N ILE A 120 12.27 9.03 -5.54
CA ILE A 120 13.15 9.83 -4.65
C ILE A 120 12.43 11.13 -4.29
N GLY A 121 12.39 11.47 -3.00
CA GLY A 121 11.77 12.68 -2.45
C GLY A 121 10.25 12.61 -2.24
N LEU A 122 9.60 11.48 -2.54
CA LEU A 122 8.15 11.31 -2.32
C LEU A 122 7.85 10.88 -0.88
N TYR A 123 8.40 9.76 -0.45
CA TYR A 123 8.08 9.15 0.85
C TYR A 123 8.81 9.81 2.01
N GLU A 124 9.93 10.48 1.74
CA GLU A 124 10.67 11.30 2.70
C GLU A 124 9.80 12.45 3.24
N LYS A 125 8.86 12.95 2.42
CA LYS A 125 7.86 13.95 2.85
C LYS A 125 6.84 13.41 3.84
N TYR A 126 6.85 12.10 4.10
CA TYR A 126 6.03 11.40 5.08
C TYR A 126 6.88 10.77 6.19
N GLY A 127 8.17 11.08 6.26
CA GLY A 127 9.08 10.62 7.32
C GLY A 127 9.72 9.26 7.06
N PHE A 128 9.68 8.76 5.82
CA PHE A 128 10.46 7.60 5.42
C PHE A 128 11.92 7.97 5.17
N GLU A 129 12.84 7.11 5.56
CA GLU A 129 14.28 7.28 5.44
C GLU A 129 14.85 6.17 4.56
N TYR A 130 15.67 6.55 3.58
CA TYR A 130 16.33 5.59 2.69
C TYR A 130 17.31 4.74 3.49
N ILE A 131 17.29 3.41 3.27
CA ILE A 131 18.24 2.50 3.93
C ILE A 131 19.20 1.81 2.97
N LYS A 132 18.70 1.26 1.87
CA LYS A 132 19.52 0.54 0.88
C LYS A 132 18.74 0.27 -0.40
N ASP A 133 19.46 -0.09 -1.44
CA ASP A 133 18.90 -0.68 -2.66
C ASP A 133 18.82 -2.21 -2.51
N MET A 134 17.75 -2.82 -3.03
CA MET A 134 17.54 -4.27 -3.01
C MET A 134 17.00 -4.76 -4.35
N GLU A 135 17.35 -6.00 -4.71
CA GLU A 135 16.80 -6.66 -5.89
C GLU A 135 15.37 -7.14 -5.62
N THR A 136 14.50 -6.95 -6.59
CA THR A 136 13.12 -7.45 -6.60
C THR A 136 13.07 -8.89 -7.13
N ILE A 137 11.94 -9.57 -6.93
CA ILE A 137 11.69 -10.88 -7.56
C ILE A 137 11.66 -10.86 -9.09
N TYR A 138 11.67 -9.68 -9.70
CA TYR A 138 11.69 -9.48 -11.15
C TYR A 138 13.10 -9.19 -11.69
N GLY A 139 14.11 -9.08 -10.82
CA GLY A 139 15.50 -8.78 -11.18
C GLY A 139 15.80 -7.28 -11.32
N ASP A 140 14.80 -6.42 -11.09
CA ASP A 140 15.00 -4.97 -11.02
C ASP A 140 15.52 -4.56 -9.64
N ILE A 141 16.17 -3.38 -9.56
CA ILE A 141 16.61 -2.79 -8.29
C ILE A 141 15.57 -1.78 -7.80
N SER A 142 15.12 -1.94 -6.56
CA SER A 142 14.22 -1.02 -5.86
C SER A 142 14.91 -0.40 -4.66
N ARG A 143 14.61 0.87 -4.37
CA ARG A 143 15.12 1.54 -3.16
C ARG A 143 14.21 1.16 -2.00
N VAL A 144 14.79 0.75 -0.89
CA VAL A 144 14.05 0.47 0.33
C VAL A 144 14.18 1.64 1.29
N TYR A 145 13.02 2.06 1.80
CA TYR A 145 12.92 3.05 2.86
C TYR A 145 12.22 2.45 4.08
N LEU A 146 12.54 2.96 5.26
CA LEU A 146 11.87 2.63 6.51
C LEU A 146 11.24 3.87 7.14
N LYS A 147 10.24 3.68 7.97
CA LYS A 147 9.74 4.69 8.90
C LYS A 147 9.60 4.09 10.29
N HIS A 148 10.24 4.73 11.27
CA HIS A 148 10.10 4.38 12.68
C HIS A 148 8.72 4.76 13.21
N ILE A 149 8.06 3.81 13.86
CA ILE A 149 6.79 3.97 14.55
C ILE A 149 7.07 4.46 15.97
N ARG A 150 6.50 5.62 16.32
CA ARG A 150 6.69 6.29 17.63
C ARG A 150 5.46 6.24 18.52
#